data_AF-A0A2N6IMN6-F1
#
_entry.id   AF-A0A2N6IMN6-F1
#
_cell.length_a   1.000
_cell.length_b   1.000
_cell.length_c   1.000
_cell.angle_alpha   90.00
_cell.angle_beta   90.00
_cell.angle_gamma   90.00
#
_symmetry.space_group_name_H-M   'P 1'
#
loop_
_entity.id
_entity.type
_entity.pdbx_description
1 polymer ?
#
loop_
_entity_poly.entity_id
_entity_poly.type
_entity_poly.pdbx_seq_one_letter_code
_entity_poly.pdbx_strand_id
1 'polypeptide(L)' 'MEETPTAESILKPLMDLMPGFKNFAVPQHSGVCPKPEFAIFGKRIIMDSQCNLAEQNRSALFAVMAAVWALSAAFIVLRA' A
#
# COMPACT_ATOMS: atom_id res chain seq x y z
N MET A 1 -29.34 28.00 5.50
CA MET A 1 -28.10 27.35 5.02
C MET A 1 -28.08 25.99 5.69
N GLU A 2 -28.20 24.91 4.92
CA GLU A 2 -27.98 23.57 5.46
C GLU A 2 -26.53 23.49 5.96
N GLU A 3 -26.31 22.99 7.18
CA GLU A 3 -24.97 22.78 7.72
C GLU A 3 -24.21 21.78 6.85
N THR A 4 -23.01 22.16 6.43
CA THR A 4 -22.11 21.23 5.72
C THR A 4 -21.79 20.06 6.65
N PRO A 5 -22.00 18.81 6.20
CA PRO A 5 -21.80 17.63 7.03
C PRO A 5 -20.37 17.57 7.56
N THR A 6 -20.23 17.26 8.85
CA THR A 6 -18.92 17.08 9.50
C THR A 6 -18.20 15.88 8.89
N ALA A 7 -16.86 15.92 8.80
CA ALA A 7 -16.08 14.82 8.23
C ALA A 7 -16.41 13.46 8.86
N GLU A 8 -16.73 13.43 10.15
CA GLU A 8 -17.17 12.23 10.85
C GLU A 8 -18.44 11.62 10.26
N SER A 9 -19.43 12.45 9.90
CA SER A 9 -20.69 11.98 9.31
C SER A 9 -20.48 11.40 7.90
N ILE A 10 -19.46 11.86 7.17
CA ILE A 10 -19.09 11.38 5.83
C ILE A 10 -18.32 10.06 5.91
N LEU A 11 -17.37 9.92 6.85
CA LEU A 11 -16.49 8.76 6.95
C LEU A 11 -17.07 7.58 7.75
N LYS A 12 -18.06 7.83 8.62
CA LYS A 12 -18.67 6.79 9.48
C LYS A 12 -19.19 5.57 8.72
N PRO A 13 -19.93 5.71 7.60
CA PRO A 13 -20.42 4.55 6.85
C PRO A 13 -19.29 3.68 6.27
N LEU A 14 -18.20 4.32 5.81
CA LEU A 14 -17.04 3.63 5.26
C LEU A 14 -16.28 2.85 6.33
N MET A 15 -16.18 3.42 7.53
CA MET A 15 -15.52 2.78 8.67
C MET A 15 -16.34 1.62 9.24
N ASP A 16 -17.67 1.71 9.21
CA ASP A 16 -18.57 0.63 9.64
C ASP A 16 -18.57 -0.56 8.65
N LEU A 17 -18.34 -0.31 7.36
CA LEU A 17 -18.15 -1.35 6.33
C LEU A 17 -16.79 -2.06 6.45
N MET A 18 -15.79 -1.40 7.02
CA MET A 18 -14.40 -1.89 7.11
C MET A 18 -13.87 -1.84 8.55
N PRO A 19 -14.50 -2.57 9.50
CA PRO A 19 -14.12 -2.53 10.92
C PRO A 19 -12.67 -3.01 11.16
N GLY A 20 -12.13 -3.83 10.25
CA GLY A 20 -10.75 -4.31 10.29
C GLY A 20 -9.70 -3.23 10.00
N PHE A 21 -10.06 -2.14 9.32
CA PHE A 21 -9.11 -1.05 9.00
C PHE A 21 -8.80 -0.14 10.18
N LYS A 22 -9.72 -0.03 11.15
CA LYS A 22 -9.50 0.76 12.38
C LYS A 22 -8.28 0.30 13.18
N ASN A 23 -7.97 -0.99 13.14
CA ASN A 23 -6.84 -1.60 13.84
C ASN A 23 -5.88 -2.27 12.88
N PHE A 24 -5.92 -1.93 11.59
CA PHE A 24 -5.03 -2.53 10.61
C PHE A 24 -3.61 -2.01 10.82
N ALA A 25 -2.78 -2.85 11.43
CA ALA A 25 -1.34 -2.69 11.39
C ALA A 25 -0.81 -3.51 10.22
N VAL A 26 -0.01 -2.89 9.35
CA VAL A 26 0.77 -3.63 8.35
C VAL A 26 1.69 -4.56 9.13
N PRO A 27 1.51 -5.88 9.03
CA PRO A 27 2.28 -6.77 9.88
C PRO A 27 3.73 -6.81 9.40
N GLN A 28 4.67 -6.84 10.35
CA GLN A 28 6.12 -6.66 10.10
C GLN A 28 6.79 -7.77 9.28
N HIS A 29 6.05 -8.75 8.76
CA HIS A 29 6.64 -9.81 7.97
C HIS A 29 7.09 -9.28 6.61
N SER A 30 8.35 -9.58 6.26
CA SER A 30 8.86 -9.38 4.92
C SER A 30 7.97 -10.14 3.94
N GLY A 31 7.21 -9.41 3.11
CA GLY A 31 6.51 -10.03 1.99
C GLY A 31 7.53 -10.76 1.13
N VAL A 32 7.42 -12.09 1.04
CA VAL A 32 8.22 -12.88 0.12
C VAL A 32 7.53 -12.77 -1.23
N CYS A 33 8.24 -12.23 -2.21
CA CYS A 33 7.71 -12.12 -3.55
C CYS A 33 7.53 -13.52 -4.16
N PRO A 34 6.29 -13.95 -4.43
CA PRO A 34 6.02 -15.29 -4.94
C PRO A 34 6.49 -15.37 -6.40
N LYS A 35 7.19 -16.46 -6.73
CA LYS A 35 7.65 -16.74 -8.10
C LYS A 35 6.81 -17.88 -8.67
N PRO A 36 5.60 -17.59 -9.20
CA PRO A 36 4.73 -18.64 -9.70
C PRO A 36 5.39 -19.30 -10.92
N GLU A 37 5.34 -20.64 -10.94
CA GLU A 37 5.77 -21.45 -12.07
C GLU A 37 4.55 -21.94 -12.85
N PHE A 38 4.59 -21.78 -14.17
CA PHE A 38 3.55 -22.27 -15.07
C PHE A 38 4.16 -23.30 -16.02
N ALA A 39 3.56 -24.49 -16.09
CA ALA A 39 3.92 -25.50 -17.06
C ALA A 39 2.94 -25.43 -18.24
N ILE A 40 3.35 -24.80 -19.34
CA ILE A 40 2.52 -24.63 -20.55
C ILE A 40 3.33 -25.12 -21.76
N PHE A 41 2.71 -25.91 -22.65
CA PHE A 41 3.34 -26.47 -23.86
C PHE A 41 4.64 -27.27 -23.59
N GLY A 42 4.71 -27.97 -22.46
CA GLY A 42 5.91 -28.74 -22.08
C GLY A 42 7.10 -27.88 -21.63
N LYS A 43 6.93 -26.56 -21.51
CA LYS A 43 7.94 -25.64 -20.95
C LYS A 43 7.51 -25.14 -19.59
N ARG A 44 8.46 -25.07 -18.65
CA ARG A 44 8.30 -24.40 -17.36
C ARG A 44 8.70 -22.94 -17.51
N ILE A 45 7.74 -22.04 -17.32
CA ILE A 45 7.95 -20.58 -17.30
C ILE A 45 7.88 -20.15 -15.83
N ILE A 46 8.95 -19.54 -15.32
CA ILE A 46 9.00 -18.93 -13.99
C ILE A 46 8.79 -17.43 -14.17
N MET A 47 7.80 -16.86 -13.50
CA MET A 47 7.56 -15.41 -13.50
C MET A 47 8.36 -14.74 -12.38
N ASP A 48 9.67 -14.55 -12.60
CA ASP A 48 10.59 -13.97 -11.62
C ASP A 48 11.05 -12.54 -11.97
N SER A 49 10.77 -12.04 -13.18
CA SER A 49 11.24 -10.72 -13.66
C SER A 49 10.84 -9.57 -12.72
N GLN A 50 9.54 -9.43 -12.44
CA GLN A 50 9.00 -8.39 -11.55
C GLN A 50 9.60 -8.48 -10.15
N CYS A 51 9.83 -9.71 -9.71
CA CYS A 51 10.39 -10.05 -8.43
C CYS A 51 11.85 -9.61 -8.31
N ASN A 52 12.64 -9.88 -9.36
CA ASN A 52 14.05 -9.52 -9.41
C ASN A 52 14.26 -8.00 -9.41
N LEU A 53 13.46 -7.27 -10.19
CA LEU A 53 13.52 -5.80 -10.21
C LEU A 53 13.14 -5.19 -8.85
N ALA A 54 12.09 -5.70 -8.21
CA ALA A 54 11.62 -5.19 -6.93
C ALA A 54 12.62 -5.49 -5.80
N GLU A 55 13.18 -6.69 -5.75
CA GLU A 55 14.10 -7.10 -4.69
C GLU A 55 15.47 -6.40 -4.84
N GLN A 56 15.97 -6.25 -6.07
CA GLN A 56 17.22 -5.54 -6.34
C GLN A 56 17.17 -4.07 -5.89
N ASN A 57 16.00 -3.44 -5.95
CA ASN A 57 15.80 -2.02 -5.62
C ASN A 57 15.01 -1.82 -4.32
N ARG A 58 14.89 -2.85 -3.48
CA ARG A 58 14.00 -2.84 -2.30
C ARG A 58 14.28 -1.67 -1.36
N SER A 59 15.55 -1.38 -1.09
CA SER A 59 15.96 -0.26 -0.23
C SER A 59 15.63 1.10 -0.86
N ALA A 60 15.88 1.26 -2.16
CA ALA A 60 15.58 2.49 -2.88
C ALA A 60 14.06 2.75 -2.93
N LEU A 61 13.26 1.72 -3.24
CA LEU A 61 11.80 1.81 -3.25
C LEU A 61 11.25 2.21 -1.88
N PHE A 62 11.77 1.61 -0.81
CA PHE A 62 11.39 1.99 0.55
C PHE A 62 11.72 3.45 0.86
N ALA A 63 12.94 3.89 0.55
CA ALA A 63 13.39 5.25 0.81
C ALA A 63 12.56 6.30 0.04
N VAL A 64 12.29 6.05 -1.25
CA VAL A 64 11.50 6.97 -2.08
C VAL A 64 10.06 7.07 -1.57
N MET A 65 9.41 5.93 -1.27
CA MET A 65 8.04 5.94 -0.74
C MET A 65 7.96 6.61 0.63
N ALA A 66 8.93 6.36 1.52
CA ALA A 66 9.00 7.03 2.82
C ALA A 66 9.17 8.54 2.68
N ALA A 67 10.02 8.99 1.75
CA ALA A 67 10.20 10.41 1.46
C ALA A 67 8.91 11.06 0.91
N VAL A 68 8.23 10.40 -0.03
CA VAL A 68 6.95 10.88 -0.59
C VAL A 68 5.90 11.03 0.51
N TRP A 69 5.75 10.02 1.37
CA TRP A 69 4.81 10.08 2.48
C TRP A 69 5.16 11.18 3.48
N ALA A 70 6.44 11.31 3.85
CA ALA A 70 6.89 12.37 4.75
C ALA A 70 6.60 13.77 4.18
N LEU A 71 6.87 13.99 2.89
CA LEU A 71 6.56 15.24 2.21
C LEU A 71 5.05 15.50 2.16
N SER A 72 4.24 14.48 1.83
CA SER A 72 2.78 14.63 1.79
C SER A 72 2.21 15.03 3.15
N ALA A 73 2.67 14.39 4.23
CA ALA A 73 2.27 14.73 5.59
C ALA A 73 2.69 16.16 5.97
N ALA A 74 3.92 16.55 5.65
CA ALA A 74 4.41 17.91 5.89
C ALA A 74 3.56 18.96 5.14
N PHE A 75 3.23 18.72 3.87
CA PHE A 75 2.37 19.63 3.11
C PHE A 75 0.96 19.73 3.69
N ILE A 76 0.35 18.63 4.13
CA ILE A 76 -0.99 18.66 4.74
C ILE A 76 -0.96 19.50 6.03
N VAL A 77 0.03 19.30 6.90
CA VAL A 77 0.11 20.00 8.19
C VAL A 77 0.48 21.48 8.00
N LEU A 78 1.40 21.81 7.09
CA LEU A 78 1.82 23.19 6.85
C LEU A 78 0.81 24.03 6.07
N ARG A 79 -0.18 23.39 5.43
CA ARG A 79 -1.29 24.07 4.74
C ARG A 79 -2.49 24.35 5.66
N ALA A 80 -2.50 23.77 6.87
CA ALA A 80 -3.49 24.08 7.91
C ALA A 80 -3.16 25.42 8.59
#